data_AF-A0A4Q2YZF1-F1
#
_entry.id   AF-A0A4Q2YZF1-F1
#
_cell.length_a   1.000
_cell.length_b   1.000
_cell.length_c   1.000
_cell.angle_alpha   90.00
_cell.angle_beta   90.00
_cell.angle_gamma   90.00
#
_symmetry.space_group_name_H-M   'P 1'
#
loop_
_entity.id
_entity.type
_entity.pdbx_description
1 polymer ?
#
loop_
_entity_poly.entity_id
_entity_poly.type
_entity_poly.pdbx_seq_one_letter_code
_entity_poly.pdbx_strand_id
1 'polypeptide(L)'
;MRVHLSRIIAINWYGYRDFIDVSGLTLITGANGSGKSALLDLLQFVMLGESLSRFNKAAAGAGSGRTLRGYCLCDTNTVGKDGQERFLRPSGVTLAALEFAWPAAAGEDEPR
;
A
#
# COMPACT_ATOMS: atom_id res chain seq x y z
N MET A 1 1.77 25.91 -9.17
CA MET A 1 1.68 25.30 -7.83
C MET A 1 1.67 23.79 -7.99
N ARG A 2 2.63 23.05 -7.42
CA ARG A 2 2.71 21.58 -7.55
C ARG A 2 2.65 20.92 -6.18
N VAL A 3 1.60 20.14 -5.95
CA VAL A 3 1.47 19.27 -4.78
C VAL A 3 2.32 18.02 -5.02
N HIS A 4 3.00 17.54 -4.00
CA HIS A 4 3.80 16.32 -4.08
C HIS A 4 3.50 15.38 -2.91
N LEU A 5 3.64 14.08 -3.16
CA LEU A 5 3.54 13.04 -2.13
C LEU A 5 4.76 13.17 -1.21
N SER A 6 4.53 13.32 0.10
CA SER A 6 5.59 13.42 1.11
C SER A 6 5.75 12.14 1.92
N ARG A 7 4.66 11.39 2.13
CA ARG A 7 4.69 10.17 2.94
C ARG A 7 3.62 9.17 2.53
N ILE A 8 3.99 7.89 2.62
CA ILE A 8 3.07 6.76 2.50
C ILE A 8 2.90 6.15 3.89
N ILE A 9 1.66 6.09 4.37
CA ILE A 9 1.32 5.50 5.66
C ILE A 9 0.75 4.10 5.40
N ALA A 10 1.50 3.07 5.81
CA ALA A 10 1.17 1.67 5.57
C ALA A 10 1.25 0.87 6.89
N ILE A 11 0.21 0.94 7.70
CA ILE A 11 0.10 0.18 8.96
C ILE A 11 -0.85 -0.99 8.78
N ASN A 12 -0.34 -2.20 9.01
CA ASN A 12 -1.06 -3.45 8.80
C ASN A 12 -1.58 -3.61 7.36
N TRP A 13 -0.92 -2.95 6.40
CA TRP A 13 -1.13 -3.23 4.98
C TRP A 13 -0.19 -4.35 4.56
N TYR A 14 -0.71 -5.56 4.45
CA TYR A 14 0.08 -6.78 4.26
C TYR A 14 1.15 -6.92 5.36
N GLY A 15 2.43 -7.08 4.97
CA GLY A 15 3.55 -7.07 5.91
C GLY A 15 3.99 -5.68 6.38
N TYR A 16 3.51 -4.59 5.75
CA TYR A 16 3.95 -3.23 6.09
C TYR A 16 3.40 -2.76 7.45
N ARG A 17 4.28 -2.11 8.21
CA ARG A 17 4.00 -1.48 9.51
C ARG A 17 4.84 -0.22 9.69
N ASP A 18 4.81 0.64 8.68
CA ASP A 18 5.73 1.77 8.63
C ASP A 18 5.11 3.03 8.00
N PHE A 19 5.74 4.16 8.30
CA PHE A 19 5.55 5.43 7.62
C PHE A 19 6.76 5.67 6.71
N ILE A 20 6.53 5.69 5.41
CA ILE A 20 7.59 5.73 4.41
C ILE A 20 7.63 7.14 3.84
N ASP A 21 8.61 7.93 4.26
CA ASP A 21 8.87 9.25 3.70
C ASP A 21 9.39 9.14 2.26
N VAL A 22 8.86 9.96 1.38
CA VAL A 22 9.22 9.98 -0.05
C VAL A 22 9.39 11.41 -0.54
N SER A 23 10.35 11.60 -1.44
CA SER A 23 10.59 12.90 -2.06
C SER A 23 11.19 12.71 -3.45
N GLY A 24 10.96 13.70 -4.32
CA GLY A 24 11.50 13.70 -5.68
C GLY A 24 11.27 12.39 -6.44
N LEU A 25 12.38 11.79 -6.91
CA LEU A 25 12.37 10.48 -7.57
C LEU A 25 12.65 9.38 -6.55
N THR A 26 11.65 8.56 -6.25
CA THR A 26 11.77 7.42 -5.34
C THR A 26 11.79 6.10 -6.09
N LEU A 27 12.77 5.23 -5.78
CA LEU A 27 12.86 3.86 -6.31
C LEU A 27 12.41 2.84 -5.27
N ILE A 28 11.36 2.07 -5.59
CA ILE A 28 10.90 0.94 -4.78
C ILE A 28 11.54 -0.35 -5.31
N THR A 29 12.53 -0.89 -4.58
CA THR A 29 13.28 -2.09 -4.97
C THR A 29 13.21 -3.19 -3.90
N GLY A 30 13.62 -4.41 -4.26
CA GLY A 30 13.59 -5.60 -3.40
C GLY A 30 13.36 -6.89 -4.19
N ALA A 31 13.55 -8.04 -3.55
CA ALA A 31 13.36 -9.36 -4.16
C ALA A 31 11.91 -9.62 -4.62
N ASN A 32 11.69 -10.62 -5.46
CA ASN A 32 10.33 -11.05 -5.80
C ASN A 32 9.57 -11.49 -4.55
N GLY A 33 8.30 -11.09 -4.44
CA GLY A 33 7.49 -11.35 -3.24
C GLY A 33 7.75 -10.39 -2.06
N SER A 34 8.68 -9.43 -2.16
CA SER A 34 9.02 -8.52 -1.05
C SER A 34 7.96 -7.44 -0.73
N GLY A 35 6.78 -7.48 -1.39
CA GLY A 35 5.70 -6.53 -1.11
C GLY A 35 5.65 -5.28 -2.01
N LYS A 36 6.57 -5.09 -2.97
CA LYS A 36 6.59 -3.91 -3.87
C LYS A 36 5.24 -3.61 -4.52
N SER A 37 4.61 -4.63 -5.13
CA SER A 37 3.27 -4.48 -5.74
C SER A 37 2.18 -4.22 -4.70
N ALA A 38 2.32 -4.73 -3.47
CA ALA A 38 1.38 -4.43 -2.39
C ALA A 38 1.46 -2.94 -2.01
N LEU A 39 2.65 -2.34 -1.98
CA LEU A 39 2.78 -0.89 -1.73
C LEU A 39 2.18 -0.07 -2.87
N LEU A 40 2.38 -0.46 -4.13
CA LEU A 40 1.73 0.20 -5.29
C LEU A 40 0.20 0.03 -5.28
N ASP A 41 -0.30 -1.11 -4.80
CA ASP A 41 -1.73 -1.35 -4.63
C ASP A 41 -2.32 -0.47 -3.52
N LEU A 42 -1.56 -0.17 -2.45
CA LEU A 42 -1.97 0.82 -1.44
C LEU A 42 -2.13 2.21 -2.06
N LEU A 43 -1.15 2.65 -2.87
CA LEU A 43 -1.22 3.96 -3.54
C LEU A 43 -2.47 4.05 -4.42
N GLN A 44 -2.73 3.02 -5.23
CA GLN A 44 -3.93 2.95 -6.05
C GLN A 44 -5.20 2.93 -5.20
N PHE A 45 -5.22 2.16 -4.12
CA PHE A 45 -6.35 2.08 -3.20
C PHE A 45 -6.72 3.42 -2.58
N VAL A 46 -5.75 4.15 -2.04
CA VAL A 46 -6.00 5.45 -1.42
C VAL A 46 -6.45 6.49 -2.45
N MET A 47 -5.86 6.48 -3.66
CA MET A 47 -6.17 7.47 -4.70
C MET A 47 -7.48 7.21 -5.45
N LEU A 48 -7.84 5.94 -5.66
CA LEU A 48 -8.93 5.55 -6.54
C LEU A 48 -10.11 4.91 -5.80
N GLY A 49 -9.92 4.48 -4.54
CA GLY A 49 -10.89 3.70 -3.79
C GLY A 49 -10.97 2.24 -4.26
N GLU A 50 -11.75 1.42 -3.53
CA GLU A 50 -11.82 -0.03 -3.75
C GLU A 50 -12.34 -0.42 -5.14
N SER A 51 -13.41 0.21 -5.62
CA SER A 51 -14.10 -0.18 -6.86
C SER A 51 -13.28 0.05 -8.14
N LEU A 52 -12.37 1.02 -8.11
CA LEU A 52 -11.48 1.34 -9.23
C LEU A 52 -10.08 0.76 -9.05
N SER A 53 -9.76 0.25 -7.86
CA SER A 53 -8.49 -0.39 -7.58
C SER A 53 -8.40 -1.73 -8.27
N ARG A 54 -7.44 -1.84 -9.18
CA ARG A 54 -7.09 -3.11 -9.81
C ARG A 54 -5.88 -3.69 -9.10
N PHE A 55 -6.13 -4.36 -7.98
CA PHE A 55 -5.08 -5.04 -7.24
C PHE A 55 -4.29 -5.96 -8.18
N ASN A 56 -2.98 -5.71 -8.26
CA ASN A 56 -2.02 -6.53 -8.97
C ASN A 56 -2.30 -6.79 -10.46
N LYS A 57 -2.43 -5.71 -11.26
CA LYS A 57 -2.59 -5.79 -12.73
C LYS A 57 -1.46 -6.56 -13.46
N ALA A 58 -0.29 -6.74 -12.84
CA ALA A 58 0.87 -7.41 -13.44
C ALA A 58 0.83 -8.95 -13.34
N ALA A 59 0.02 -9.55 -12.45
CA ALA A 59 -0.07 -11.00 -12.25
C ALA A 59 -1.21 -11.65 -13.05
N ALA A 60 -1.51 -11.12 -14.25
CA ALA A 60 -2.73 -11.38 -15.03
C ALA A 60 -2.97 -12.83 -15.53
N GLY A 61 -2.22 -13.83 -15.07
CA GLY A 61 -2.36 -15.24 -15.48
C GLY A 61 -3.01 -16.16 -14.43
N ALA A 62 -3.00 -15.79 -13.16
CA ALA A 62 -3.66 -16.54 -12.08
C ALA A 62 -4.54 -15.56 -11.32
N GLY A 63 -5.86 -15.79 -11.32
CA GLY A 63 -6.83 -14.92 -10.67
C GLY A 63 -6.32 -14.45 -9.31
N SER A 64 -6.14 -13.14 -9.17
CA SER A 64 -5.57 -12.55 -7.97
C SER A 64 -6.55 -12.77 -6.80
N GLY A 65 -6.25 -13.74 -5.93
CA GLY A 65 -6.93 -13.91 -4.64
C GLY A 65 -6.72 -12.75 -3.66
N ARG A 66 -6.10 -11.63 -4.10
CA ARG A 66 -5.87 -10.46 -3.25
C ARG A 66 -7.17 -9.68 -3.08
N THR A 67 -7.68 -9.71 -1.86
CA THR A 67 -8.83 -8.94 -1.41
C THR A 67 -8.36 -7.81 -0.48
N LEU A 68 -9.19 -6.77 -0.30
CA LEU A 68 -8.90 -5.74 0.70
C LEU A 68 -8.71 -6.37 2.10
N ARG A 69 -9.53 -7.37 2.43
CA ARG A 69 -9.38 -8.18 3.65
C ARG A 69 -8.00 -8.86 3.72
N GLY A 70 -7.54 -9.45 2.62
CA GLY A 70 -6.22 -10.08 2.55
C GLY A 70 -5.07 -9.09 2.74
N TYR A 71 -5.21 -7.85 2.26
CA TYR A 71 -4.27 -6.79 2.58
C TYR A 71 -4.30 -6.44 4.08
N CYS A 72 -5.47 -6.17 4.65
CA CYS A 72 -5.59 -5.79 6.06
C CYS A 72 -5.11 -6.87 7.04
N LEU A 73 -5.40 -8.14 6.75
CA LEU A 73 -5.11 -9.26 7.66
C LEU A 73 -3.80 -10.00 7.32
N CYS A 74 -3.13 -9.61 6.23
CA CYS A 74 -1.94 -10.27 5.68
C CYS A 74 -2.22 -11.73 5.32
N ASP A 75 -2.90 -11.91 4.18
CA ASP A 75 -3.13 -13.20 3.56
C ASP A 75 -1.81 -13.91 3.25
N THR A 76 -1.70 -15.14 3.73
CA THR A 76 -0.54 -16.00 3.50
C THR A 76 -0.55 -16.64 2.10
N ASN A 77 -1.64 -16.47 1.34
CA ASN A 77 -1.94 -17.20 0.11
C ASN A 77 -1.92 -18.73 0.32
N THR A 78 -2.28 -19.17 1.53
CA THR A 78 -2.39 -20.59 1.87
C THR A 78 -3.78 -20.89 2.42
N VAL A 79 -4.21 -22.12 2.20
CA VAL A 79 -5.49 -22.64 2.69
C VAL A 79 -5.21 -23.66 3.79
N GLY A 80 -5.98 -23.59 4.88
CA GLY A 80 -5.92 -24.55 5.96
C GLY A 80 -6.48 -25.93 5.57
N LYS A 81 -6.30 -26.92 6.44
CA LYS A 81 -6.88 -28.27 6.24
C LYS A 81 -8.41 -28.27 6.24
N ASP A 82 -9.01 -27.20 6.77
CA ASP A 82 -10.43 -26.87 6.82
C ASP A 82 -10.94 -26.13 5.58
N GLY A 83 -10.08 -25.89 4.59
CA GLY A 83 -10.44 -25.16 3.37
C GLY A 83 -10.53 -23.65 3.54
N GLN A 84 -10.18 -23.10 4.72
CA GLN A 84 -10.27 -21.67 4.99
C GLN A 84 -8.97 -20.93 4.66
N GLU A 85 -9.10 -19.69 4.19
CA GLU A 85 -7.97 -18.77 3.97
C GLU A 85 -7.22 -18.51 5.28
N ARG A 86 -5.89 -18.45 5.20
CA ARG A 86 -5.03 -18.17 6.35
C ARG A 86 -4.46 -16.77 6.30
N PHE A 87 -4.70 -16.04 7.38
CA PHE A 87 -4.18 -14.71 7.61
C PHE A 87 -3.16 -14.73 8.75
N LEU A 88 -2.11 -13.91 8.67
CA LEU A 88 -1.19 -13.73 9.79
C LEU A 88 -1.82 -12.95 10.96
N ARG A 89 -2.88 -12.18 10.69
CA ARG A 89 -3.62 -11.43 11.71
C ARG A 89 -5.07 -11.93 11.79
N PRO A 90 -5.57 -12.28 12.99
CA PRO A 90 -6.98 -12.65 13.16
C PRO A 90 -7.92 -11.44 13.06
N SER A 91 -7.45 -10.27 13.49
CA SER A 91 -8.12 -8.97 13.40
C SER A 91 -7.08 -7.84 13.51
N GLY A 92 -7.48 -6.61 13.19
CA GLY A 92 -6.62 -5.44 13.37
C GLY A 92 -7.16 -4.19 12.68
N VAL A 93 -6.58 -3.05 13.05
CA VAL A 93 -6.80 -1.77 12.38
C VAL A 93 -5.72 -1.59 11.31
N THR A 94 -6.15 -1.25 10.09
CA THR A 94 -5.27 -0.92 8.98
C THR A 94 -5.32 0.56 8.71
N LEU A 95 -4.15 1.20 8.62
CA LEU A 95 -4.02 2.57 8.12
C LEU A 95 -3.36 2.51 6.75
N ALA A 96 -4.11 2.90 5.73
CA ALA A 96 -3.63 3.12 4.37
C ALA A 96 -3.93 4.57 4.02
N ALA A 97 -2.89 5.41 3.99
CA ALA A 97 -3.03 6.83 3.73
C ALA A 97 -1.82 7.38 2.98
N LEU A 98 -2.03 8.52 2.34
CA LEU A 98 -1.00 9.28 1.63
C LEU A 98 -1.01 10.71 2.19
N GLU A 99 0.16 11.22 2.51
CA GLU A 99 0.36 12.61 2.92
C GLU A 99 0.87 13.42 1.74
N PHE A 100 0.31 14.60 1.52
CA PHE A 100 0.72 15.48 0.43
C PHE A 100 1.18 16.83 0.98
N ALA A 101 2.34 17.28 0.51
CA ALA A 101 2.85 18.60 0.81
C ALA A 101 2.48 19.58 -0.30
N TRP A 102 2.01 20.75 0.11
CA TRP A 102 1.81 21.90 -0.77
C TRP A 102 3.09 22.71 -0.82
N PRO A 103 3.37 23.38 -1.95
CA PRO A 103 4.46 24.33 -2.00
C PRO A 103 4.18 25.46 -1.03
N ALA A 104 5.23 25.95 -0.37
CA ALA A 104 5.17 27.10 0.52
C ALA A 104 4.53 28.30 -0.22
N ALA A 105 3.73 29.10 0.50
CA ALA A 105 3.23 30.34 -0.08
C ALA A 105 4.41 31.24 -0.45
N ALA A 106 4.26 32.12 -1.44
CA ALA A 106 5.34 33.02 -1.83
C ALA A 106 5.81 33.84 -0.61
N GLY A 107 7.03 33.56 -0.13
CA GLY A 107 7.62 34.19 1.06
C GLY A 107 7.74 33.29 2.30
N GLU A 108 7.28 32.04 2.25
CA GLU A 108 7.52 31.02 3.28
C GLU A 108 8.67 30.10 2.83
N ASP A 109 9.65 29.85 3.70
CA ASP A 109 10.72 28.90 3.42
C ASP A 109 10.17 27.47 3.38
N GLU A 110 10.67 26.66 2.46
CA GLU A 110 10.31 25.24 2.36
C GLU A 110 10.78 24.51 3.63
N PRO A 111 9.91 23.77 4.34
CA PRO A 111 10.31 23.06 5.55
C PRO A 111 11.39 22.03 5.19
N ARG A 112 12.53 22.12 5.88
CA ARG A 112 13.71 21.26 5.70
C ARG A 112 13.48 19.81 6.12
#